data_AF-A0A847CLR1-F1
#
_entry.id   AF-A0A847CLR1-F1
#
_cell.length_a   1.000
_cell.length_b   1.000
_cell.length_c   1.000
_cell.angle_alpha   90.00
_cell.angle_beta   90.00
_cell.angle_gamma   90.00
#
_symmetry.space_group_name_H-M   'P 1'
#
loop_
_entity.id
_entity.type
_entity.pdbx_description
1 polymer ?
#
loop_
_entity_poly.entity_id
_entity_poly.type
_entity_poly.pdbx_seq_one_letter_code
_entity_poly.pdbx_strand_id
1 'polypeptide(L)'
;MTSSLRPLLVPGARLYRLSATSALVGAHPGKLIALKPGTFELLRLLNGARDLDRLQALLQREVPDFRGDVREILAPLIQCGAVLPHRPARFGLSSPHISADGPAAPFASLLESALSPRRPTRAPVRASRQHPWHIIVSTGEPARLVFDQFLIDGISHVPVVLEAETVHIGPLTVPTLSPCLNCYDEHRNRTEPRWPALTAQFG
;
A
#
# COMPACT_ATOMS: atom_id res chain seq x y z
N MET A 1 -23.80 -3.88 23.32
CA MET A 1 -22.74 -4.70 22.69
C MET A 1 -21.80 -3.73 22.01
N THR A 2 -20.61 -3.50 22.55
CA THR A 2 -19.66 -2.52 22.03
C THR A 2 -19.21 -2.94 20.62
N SER A 3 -19.54 -2.12 19.63
CA SER A 3 -19.09 -2.36 18.25
C SER A 3 -17.56 -2.38 18.22
N SER A 4 -16.96 -3.47 17.73
CA SER A 4 -15.51 -3.58 17.61
C SER A 4 -14.92 -2.57 16.61
N LEU A 5 -15.75 -2.01 15.71
CA LEU A 5 -15.40 -1.05 14.66
C LEU A 5 -14.88 0.27 15.23
N ARG A 6 -13.63 0.59 14.89
CA ARG A 6 -12.95 1.84 15.25
C ARG A 6 -12.48 2.54 13.98
N PRO A 7 -13.40 3.20 13.27
CA PRO A 7 -13.13 3.69 11.92
C PRO A 7 -12.09 4.82 11.92
N LEU A 8 -11.27 4.82 10.88
CA LEU A 8 -10.30 5.88 10.59
C LEU A 8 -10.35 6.26 9.12
N LEU A 9 -10.19 7.56 8.83
CA LEU A 9 -9.81 7.98 7.49
C LEU A 9 -8.50 7.30 7.09
N VAL A 10 -8.36 6.96 5.80
CA VAL A 10 -7.10 6.40 5.28
C VAL A 10 -5.94 7.30 5.71
N PRO A 11 -4.93 6.77 6.42
CA PRO A 11 -3.80 7.56 6.88
C PRO A 11 -3.12 8.32 5.74
N GLY A 12 -2.87 9.61 5.93
CA GLY A 12 -2.25 10.48 4.92
C GLY A 12 -3.20 10.96 3.81
N ALA A 13 -4.44 10.47 3.75
CA ALA A 13 -5.43 11.00 2.82
C ALA A 13 -5.80 12.44 3.19
N ARG A 14 -5.73 13.35 2.22
CA ARG A 14 -6.23 14.71 2.35
C ARG A 14 -7.71 14.75 1.99
N LEU A 15 -8.48 15.58 2.68
CA LEU A 15 -9.90 15.80 2.43
C LEU A 15 -10.07 17.17 1.75
N TYR A 16 -10.66 17.19 0.56
CA TYR A 16 -10.96 18.41 -0.19
C TYR A 16 -12.47 18.54 -0.34
N ARG A 17 -13.07 19.60 0.21
CA ARG A 17 -14.49 19.88 -0.06
C ARG A 17 -14.61 20.46 -1.46
N LEU A 18 -15.39 19.81 -2.32
CA LEU A 18 -15.61 20.26 -3.70
C LEU A 18 -16.90 21.08 -3.83
N SER A 19 -17.94 20.71 -3.07
CA SER A 19 -19.21 21.43 -3.04
C SER A 19 -19.90 21.32 -1.68
N ALA A 20 -21.12 21.86 -1.58
CA ALA A 20 -21.97 21.65 -0.40
C ALA A 20 -22.23 20.17 -0.12
N THR A 21 -22.30 19.34 -1.17
CA THR A 21 -22.74 17.94 -1.15
C THR A 21 -21.67 16.95 -1.60
N SER A 22 -20.43 17.38 -1.84
CA SER A 22 -19.36 16.48 -2.30
C SER A 22 -17.98 16.86 -1.77
N ALA A 23 -17.16 15.84 -1.57
CA ALA A 23 -15.75 15.96 -1.20
C ALA A 23 -14.90 14.90 -1.90
N LEU A 24 -13.60 15.16 -2.02
CA LEU A 24 -12.59 14.24 -2.50
C LEU A 24 -11.71 13.79 -1.34
N VAL A 25 -11.48 12.48 -1.24
CA VAL A 25 -10.53 11.88 -0.28
C VAL A 25 -9.32 11.34 -1.02
N GLY A 26 -8.13 11.84 -0.70
CA GLY A 26 -6.87 11.51 -1.37
C GLY A 26 -6.66 12.28 -2.67
N ALA A 27 -5.49 12.09 -3.29
CA ALA A 27 -5.07 12.84 -4.49
C ALA A 27 -4.95 11.98 -5.76
N HIS A 28 -4.66 10.67 -5.67
CA HIS A 28 -4.55 9.83 -6.88
C HIS A 28 -4.66 8.30 -6.62
N PRO A 29 -5.64 7.60 -7.23
CA PRO A 29 -6.93 8.16 -7.64
C PRO A 29 -7.71 8.57 -6.38
N GLY A 30 -8.08 9.86 -6.27
CA GLY A 30 -8.93 10.33 -5.17
C GLY A 30 -10.32 9.67 -5.21
N LYS A 31 -10.96 9.52 -4.05
CA LYS A 31 -12.32 8.97 -3.93
C LYS A 31 -13.31 10.11 -3.77
N LEU A 32 -14.21 10.27 -4.75
CA LEU A 32 -15.32 11.22 -4.65
C LEU A 32 -16.38 10.66 -3.72
N ILE A 33 -16.78 11.44 -2.71
CA ILE A 33 -17.76 11.05 -1.69
C ILE A 33 -18.89 12.08 -1.63
N ALA A 34 -20.12 11.60 -1.40
CA ALA A 34 -21.27 12.46 -1.14
C ALA A 34 -21.25 12.92 0.32
N LEU A 35 -21.48 14.22 0.54
CA LEU A 35 -21.65 14.83 1.86
C LEU A 35 -23.13 14.96 2.16
N LYS A 36 -23.63 14.08 3.04
CA LYS A 36 -24.91 14.28 3.74
C LYS A 36 -24.67 15.17 4.98
N PRO A 37 -25.70 15.82 5.55
CA PRO A 37 -25.56 16.56 6.81
C PRO A 37 -24.86 15.71 7.88
N GLY A 38 -23.85 16.27 8.56
CA GLY A 38 -23.04 15.57 9.56
C GLY A 38 -21.90 14.69 9.00
N THR A 39 -21.83 14.46 7.68
CA THR A 39 -20.76 13.61 7.10
C THR A 39 -19.40 14.25 7.28
N PHE A 40 -19.28 15.56 7.05
CA PHE A 40 -17.99 16.25 7.12
C PHE A 40 -17.46 16.32 8.56
N GLU A 41 -18.34 16.55 9.51
CA GLU A 41 -18.08 16.54 10.95
C GLU A 41 -17.65 15.14 11.40
N LEU A 42 -18.37 14.10 10.96
CA LEU A 42 -18.01 12.72 11.22
C LEU A 42 -16.60 12.40 10.71
N LEU A 43 -16.27 12.77 9.46
CA LEU A 43 -14.95 12.51 8.85
C LEU A 43 -13.80 13.10 9.69
N ARG A 44 -13.99 14.27 10.30
CA ARG A 44 -12.99 14.90 11.19
C ARG A 44 -12.76 14.12 12.49
N LEU A 45 -13.73 13.28 12.90
CA LEU A 45 -13.65 12.46 14.10
C LEU A 45 -13.03 11.08 13.85
N LEU A 46 -12.84 10.66 12.59
CA LEU A 46 -12.35 9.33 12.19
C LEU A 46 -10.82 9.19 12.31
N ASN A 47 -10.36 8.97 13.53
CA ASN A 47 -8.94 8.76 13.84
C ASN A 47 -8.62 7.34 14.37
N GLY A 48 -9.61 6.44 14.41
CA GLY A 48 -9.47 5.08 14.93
C GLY A 48 -9.43 4.96 16.44
N ALA A 49 -9.64 6.04 17.20
CA ALA A 49 -9.66 6.00 18.66
C ALA A 49 -11.06 5.67 19.24
N ARG A 50 -12.12 5.96 18.49
CA ARG A 50 -13.53 5.91 18.94
C ARG A 50 -14.27 4.78 18.24
N ASP A 51 -15.18 4.13 18.95
CA ASP A 51 -16.11 3.17 18.39
C ASP A 51 -17.36 3.86 17.81
N LEU A 52 -18.23 3.09 17.16
CA LEU A 52 -19.45 3.61 16.53
C LEU A 52 -20.37 4.31 17.52
N ASP A 53 -20.56 3.74 18.71
CA ASP A 53 -21.47 4.28 19.73
C ASP A 53 -20.98 5.65 20.21
N ARG A 54 -19.66 5.79 20.42
CA ARG A 54 -19.07 7.07 20.80
C ARG A 54 -19.12 8.09 19.68
N LEU A 55 -18.97 7.68 18.42
CA LEU A 55 -19.10 8.57 17.27
C LEU A 55 -20.53 9.07 17.10
N GLN A 56 -21.52 8.19 17.23
CA GLN A 56 -22.94 8.54 17.17
C GLN A 56 -23.29 9.60 18.22
N ALA A 57 -22.89 9.38 19.47
CA ALA A 57 -23.16 10.32 20.56
C ALA A 57 -22.49 11.70 20.37
N LEU A 58 -21.26 11.74 19.83
CA LEU A 58 -20.57 12.99 19.54
C LEU A 58 -21.25 13.74 18.40
N LEU A 59 -21.64 13.04 17.34
CA LEU A 59 -22.23 13.66 16.17
C LEU A 59 -23.63 14.23 16.47
N GLN A 60 -24.45 13.52 17.25
CA GLN A 60 -25.74 14.04 17.73
C GLN A 60 -25.60 15.29 18.61
N ARG A 61 -24.49 15.41 19.34
CA ARG A 61 -24.22 16.58 20.18
C ARG A 61 -23.70 17.78 19.38
N GLU A 62 -22.84 17.53 18.39
CA GLU A 62 -22.19 18.59 17.60
C GLU A 62 -23.05 19.06 16.42
N VAL A 63 -23.97 18.24 15.94
CA VAL A 63 -24.86 18.54 14.80
C VAL A 63 -26.32 18.35 15.24
N PRO A 64 -27.02 19.43 15.65
CA PRO A 64 -28.38 19.36 16.19
C PRO A 64 -29.41 18.70 15.25
N ASP A 65 -29.21 18.82 13.94
CA ASP A 65 -30.09 18.28 12.90
C ASP A 65 -29.71 16.88 12.44
N PHE A 66 -28.67 16.28 13.03
CA PHE A 66 -28.30 14.92 12.70
C PHE A 66 -29.34 13.94 13.24
N ARG A 67 -29.98 13.21 12.34
CA ARG A 67 -31.02 12.19 12.64
C ARG A 67 -30.67 10.79 12.10
N GLY A 68 -29.53 10.64 11.43
CA GLY A 68 -29.12 9.39 10.80
C GLY A 68 -28.32 8.45 11.72
N ASP A 69 -27.99 7.28 11.18
CA ASP A 69 -27.05 6.34 11.79
C ASP A 69 -25.64 6.53 11.19
N VAL A 70 -24.63 6.71 12.04
CA VAL A 70 -23.22 6.76 11.66
C VAL A 70 -22.82 5.55 10.82
N ARG A 71 -23.36 4.36 11.09
CA ARG A 71 -23.09 3.14 10.32
C ARG A 71 -23.48 3.28 8.85
N GLU A 72 -24.63 3.89 8.57
CA GLU A 72 -25.12 4.11 7.21
C GLU A 72 -24.24 5.10 6.42
N ILE A 73 -23.65 6.07 7.10
CA ILE A 73 -22.69 7.00 6.49
C ILE A 73 -21.35 6.31 6.23
N LEU A 74 -20.89 5.47 7.17
CA LEU A 74 -19.59 4.81 7.07
C LEU A 74 -19.56 3.67 6.06
N ALA A 75 -20.65 2.91 5.89
CA ALA A 75 -20.69 1.76 4.99
C ALA A 75 -20.20 2.06 3.56
N PRO A 76 -20.71 3.09 2.84
CA PRO A 76 -20.22 3.40 1.49
C PRO A 76 -18.77 3.92 1.49
N LEU A 77 -18.35 4.62 2.54
CA LEU A 77 -16.98 5.15 2.68
C LEU A 77 -15.96 4.03 2.90
N ILE A 78 -16.35 2.98 3.63
CA ILE A 78 -15.54 1.77 3.83
C ILE A 78 -15.46 0.98 2.52
N GLN A 79 -16.59 0.80 1.83
CA GLN A 79 -16.63 0.07 0.56
C GLN A 79 -15.76 0.71 -0.53
N CYS A 80 -15.71 2.05 -0.61
CA CYS A 80 -14.86 2.74 -1.59
C CYS A 80 -13.40 2.91 -1.14
N GLY A 81 -13.07 2.46 0.08
CA GLY A 81 -11.72 2.54 0.65
C GLY A 81 -11.31 3.93 1.12
N ALA A 82 -12.24 4.88 1.31
CA ALA A 82 -11.95 6.19 1.89
C ALA A 82 -11.77 6.13 3.41
N VAL A 83 -12.41 5.16 4.06
CA VAL A 83 -12.35 4.89 5.49
C VAL A 83 -11.95 3.44 5.72
N LEU A 84 -11.04 3.20 6.66
CA LEU A 84 -10.72 1.87 7.14
C LEU A 84 -11.61 1.53 8.36
N PRO A 85 -12.14 0.29 8.46
CA PRO A 85 -13.07 -0.10 9.53
C PRO A 85 -12.41 -0.12 10.91
N HIS A 86 -11.11 -0.39 10.95
CA HIS A 86 -10.27 -0.38 12.14
C HIS A 86 -8.89 0.09 11.74
N ARG A 87 -8.13 0.64 12.70
CA ARG A 87 -6.70 0.83 12.48
C ARG A 87 -6.13 -0.57 12.22
N PRO A 88 -5.55 -0.83 11.03
CA PRO A 88 -4.90 -2.11 10.81
C PRO A 88 -3.91 -2.30 11.94
N ALA A 89 -4.01 -3.44 12.64
CA ALA A 89 -2.96 -3.86 13.57
C ALA A 89 -1.68 -3.72 12.74
N ARG A 90 -0.82 -2.78 13.17
CA ARG A 90 0.26 -2.18 12.37
C ARG A 90 0.70 -3.15 11.27
N PHE A 91 0.70 -2.73 10.00
CA PHE A 91 1.46 -3.47 8.99
C PHE A 91 2.86 -3.61 9.57
N GLY A 92 3.19 -4.81 10.06
CA GLY A 92 4.56 -5.18 10.25
C GLY A 92 5.08 -5.21 8.85
N LEU A 93 5.57 -4.07 8.35
CA LEU A 93 6.45 -4.09 7.20
C LEU A 93 7.64 -4.89 7.71
N SER A 94 7.66 -6.17 7.36
CA SER A 94 8.90 -6.93 7.41
C SER A 94 9.87 -6.10 6.58
N SER A 95 10.96 -5.65 7.20
CA SER A 95 12.00 -4.95 6.44
C SER A 95 12.43 -5.87 5.30
N PRO A 96 12.39 -5.42 4.03
CA PRO A 96 12.87 -6.25 2.94
C PRO A 96 14.36 -6.52 3.12
N HIS A 97 14.80 -7.66 2.62
CA HIS A 97 16.21 -7.84 2.32
C HIS A 97 16.51 -7.12 1.01
N ILE A 98 17.48 -6.21 0.99
CA ILE A 98 17.89 -5.50 -0.21
C ILE A 98 19.22 -6.09 -0.68
N SER A 99 19.28 -6.50 -1.93
CA SER A 99 20.52 -6.92 -2.60
C SER A 99 20.70 -6.10 -3.86
N ALA A 100 21.93 -5.71 -4.16
CA ALA A 100 22.25 -4.93 -5.34
C ALA A 100 23.48 -5.46 -6.06
N ASP A 101 23.56 -5.25 -7.37
CA ASP A 101 24.84 -5.31 -8.06
C ASP A 101 25.77 -4.16 -7.62
N GLY A 102 27.06 -4.27 -7.94
CA GLY A 102 28.07 -3.28 -7.55
C GLY A 102 27.67 -1.84 -7.95
N PRO A 103 27.33 -1.59 -9.22
CA PRO A 103 26.90 -0.27 -9.67
C PRO A 103 25.63 0.27 -8.98
N ALA A 104 24.68 -0.57 -8.58
CA ALA A 104 23.45 -0.16 -7.92
C ALA A 104 23.57 0.02 -6.39
N ALA A 105 24.74 -0.29 -5.80
CA ALA A 105 24.96 -0.19 -4.35
C ALA A 105 24.61 1.18 -3.72
N PRO A 106 24.91 2.34 -4.35
CA PRO A 106 24.51 3.64 -3.82
C PRO A 106 22.99 3.80 -3.73
N PHE A 107 22.26 3.30 -4.74
CA PHE A 107 20.79 3.33 -4.75
C PHE A 107 20.21 2.42 -3.67
N ALA A 108 20.76 1.21 -3.50
CA ALA A 108 20.36 0.31 -2.42
C ALA A 108 20.54 0.94 -1.04
N SER A 109 21.65 1.65 -0.80
CA SER A 109 21.92 2.36 0.46
C SER A 109 20.87 3.45 0.74
N LEU A 110 20.46 4.18 -0.29
CA LEU A 110 19.38 5.18 -0.20
C LEU A 110 18.04 4.51 0.08
N LEU A 111 17.75 3.38 -0.57
CA LEU A 111 16.52 2.62 -0.37
C LEU A 111 16.43 2.06 1.05
N GLU A 112 17.51 1.46 1.56
CA GLU A 112 17.62 1.00 2.95
C GLU A 112 17.37 2.14 3.94
N SER A 113 17.96 3.31 3.70
CA SER A 113 17.76 4.50 4.53
C SER A 113 16.31 5.01 4.49
N ALA A 114 15.66 4.94 3.33
CA ALA A 114 14.28 5.37 3.14
C ALA A 114 13.27 4.40 3.77
N LEU A 115 13.55 3.10 3.69
CA LEU A 115 12.69 2.03 4.23
C LEU A 115 12.96 1.73 5.71
N SER A 116 14.10 2.19 6.24
CA SER A 116 14.40 2.09 7.67
C SER A 116 13.27 2.73 8.47
N PRO A 117 12.66 2.00 9.43
CA PRO A 117 11.52 2.50 10.17
C PRO A 117 11.93 3.77 10.92
N ARG A 118 11.32 4.91 10.56
CA ARG A 118 11.41 6.15 11.35
C ARG A 118 10.74 5.89 12.70
N ARG A 119 11.54 5.42 13.65
CA ARG A 119 11.29 5.21 15.09
C ARG A 119 9.82 4.94 15.49
N PRO A 120 9.44 3.71 15.87
CA PRO A 120 8.13 3.48 16.47
C PRO A 120 8.04 4.15 17.85
N THR A 121 6.99 4.95 18.08
CA THR A 121 6.65 5.53 19.39
C THR A 121 6.05 4.53 20.39
N ARG A 122 6.04 3.22 20.09
CA ARG A 122 5.68 2.19 21.08
C ARG A 122 6.21 0.82 20.66
N ALA A 123 6.71 0.08 21.64
CA ALA A 123 7.31 -1.25 21.48
C ALA A 123 6.47 -2.18 20.60
N PRO A 124 7.09 -2.92 19.66
CA PRO A 124 6.40 -3.84 18.78
C PRO A 124 5.85 -5.03 19.58
N VAL A 125 4.56 -5.32 19.39
CA VAL A 125 4.03 -6.69 19.59
C VAL A 125 4.80 -7.55 18.59
N ARG A 126 5.35 -8.69 19.06
CA ARG A 126 6.17 -9.63 18.28
C ARG A 126 5.58 -9.83 16.87
N ALA A 127 6.09 -9.11 15.89
CA ALA A 127 5.84 -9.41 14.49
C ALA A 127 6.44 -10.78 14.24
N SER A 128 5.65 -11.72 13.74
CA SER A 128 6.16 -13.02 13.32
C SER A 128 7.26 -12.78 12.30
N ARG A 129 8.51 -13.02 12.71
CA ARG A 129 9.63 -13.18 11.79
C ARG A 129 9.29 -14.39 10.93
N GLN A 130 8.83 -14.26 9.68
CA GLN A 130 8.89 -15.40 8.74
C GLN A 130 8.56 -15.20 7.26
N HIS A 131 8.49 -13.99 6.72
CA HIS A 131 8.58 -13.86 5.26
C HIS A 131 9.53 -12.72 4.91
N PRO A 132 10.84 -12.97 4.83
CA PRO A 132 11.75 -12.01 4.21
C PRO A 132 11.32 -11.90 2.75
N TRP A 133 10.80 -10.75 2.36
CA TRP A 133 10.63 -10.43 0.95
C TRP A 133 11.88 -9.68 0.48
N HIS A 134 12.25 -9.87 -0.77
CA HIS A 134 13.52 -9.38 -1.31
C HIS A 134 13.29 -8.26 -2.32
N ILE A 135 14.12 -7.22 -2.24
CA ILE A 135 14.27 -6.23 -3.31
C ILE A 135 15.63 -6.46 -3.95
N ILE A 136 15.63 -6.69 -5.25
CA ILE A 136 16.85 -6.93 -6.03
C ILE A 136 17.05 -5.71 -6.91
N VAL A 137 18.08 -4.93 -6.66
CA VAL A 137 18.41 -3.74 -7.44
C VAL A 137 19.53 -4.08 -8.43
N SER A 138 19.28 -3.90 -9.72
CA SER A 138 20.30 -4.10 -10.76
C SER A 138 20.45 -2.85 -11.61
N THR A 139 21.63 -2.66 -12.18
CA THR A 139 21.88 -1.70 -13.24
C THR A 139 21.80 -2.45 -14.56
N GLY A 140 20.75 -2.20 -15.33
CA GLY A 140 20.42 -3.03 -16.48
C GLY A 140 19.71 -4.34 -16.11
N GLU A 141 19.40 -5.10 -17.14
CA GLU A 141 18.54 -6.28 -17.04
C GLU A 141 19.18 -7.37 -16.16
N PRO A 142 18.48 -7.96 -15.17
CA PRO A 142 19.08 -8.95 -14.28
C PRO A 142 18.93 -10.40 -14.78
N ALA A 143 19.85 -11.27 -14.33
CA ALA A 143 19.80 -12.71 -14.58
C ALA A 143 18.52 -13.36 -14.03
N ARG A 144 17.80 -14.09 -14.89
CA ARG A 144 16.56 -14.81 -14.49
C ARG A 144 16.81 -15.85 -13.42
N LEU A 145 17.99 -16.49 -13.46
CA LEU A 145 18.39 -17.55 -12.54
C LEU A 145 18.24 -17.15 -11.06
N VAL A 146 18.52 -15.88 -10.73
CA VAL A 146 18.37 -15.36 -9.37
C VAL A 146 16.91 -15.37 -8.92
N PHE A 147 15.98 -15.02 -9.82
CA PHE A 147 14.55 -14.98 -9.53
C PHE A 147 13.91 -16.37 -9.56
N ASP A 148 14.40 -17.25 -10.43
CA ASP A 148 13.99 -18.66 -10.45
C ASP A 148 14.30 -19.32 -9.10
N GLN A 149 15.47 -19.04 -8.52
CA GLN A 149 15.82 -19.53 -7.20
C GLN A 149 14.85 -19.01 -6.12
N PHE A 150 14.50 -17.71 -6.15
CA PHE A 150 13.52 -17.17 -5.21
C PHE A 150 12.12 -17.78 -5.37
N LEU A 151 11.71 -18.11 -6.59
CA LEU A 151 10.46 -18.85 -6.83
C LEU A 151 10.50 -20.24 -6.21
N ILE A 152 11.60 -20.98 -6.41
CA ILE A 152 11.81 -22.32 -5.84
C ILE A 152 11.77 -22.27 -4.31
N ASP A 153 12.41 -21.25 -3.72
CA ASP A 153 12.50 -21.08 -2.27
C ASP A 153 11.22 -20.49 -1.63
N GLY A 154 10.21 -20.15 -2.44
CA GLY A 154 8.96 -19.56 -1.94
C GLY A 154 9.14 -18.13 -1.39
N ILE A 155 10.15 -17.40 -1.87
CA ILE A 155 10.49 -16.05 -1.42
C ILE A 155 9.79 -15.01 -2.29
N SER A 156 8.96 -14.17 -1.67
CA SER A 156 8.39 -13.00 -2.34
C SER A 156 9.48 -12.00 -2.71
N HIS A 157 9.46 -11.48 -3.93
CA HIS A 157 10.54 -10.63 -4.42
C HIS A 157 10.08 -9.60 -5.45
N VAL A 158 10.86 -8.54 -5.60
CA VAL A 158 10.64 -7.49 -6.60
C VAL A 158 11.98 -7.05 -7.20
N PRO A 159 12.16 -7.12 -8.53
CA PRO A 159 13.30 -6.50 -9.19
C PRO A 159 13.10 -4.98 -9.30
N VAL A 160 14.20 -4.25 -9.16
CA VAL A 160 14.30 -2.81 -9.41
C VAL A 160 15.46 -2.62 -10.38
N VAL A 161 15.13 -2.40 -11.64
CA VAL A 161 16.10 -2.24 -12.71
C VAL A 161 16.33 -0.75 -12.94
N LEU A 162 17.57 -0.32 -12.69
CA LEU A 162 18.04 1.03 -12.95
C LEU A 162 18.52 1.09 -14.41
N GLU A 163 17.88 1.95 -15.20
CA GLU A 163 18.30 2.29 -16.55
C GLU A 163 18.84 3.74 -16.56
N ALA A 164 19.37 4.18 -17.70
CA ALA A 164 20.00 5.50 -17.81
C ALA A 164 19.05 6.66 -17.44
N GLU A 165 17.78 6.57 -17.84
CA GLU A 165 16.78 7.64 -17.62
C GLU A 165 15.53 7.15 -16.88
N THR A 166 15.41 5.84 -16.63
CA THR A 166 14.20 5.25 -16.05
C THR A 166 14.54 4.25 -14.95
N VAL A 167 13.55 3.94 -14.13
CA VAL A 167 13.63 2.85 -13.16
C VAL A 167 12.41 1.96 -13.37
N HIS A 168 12.65 0.69 -13.68
CA HIS A 168 11.60 -0.30 -13.78
C HIS A 168 11.47 -1.05 -12.46
N ILE A 169 10.27 -1.05 -11.88
CA ILE A 169 9.98 -1.74 -10.62
C ILE A 169 8.98 -2.85 -10.90
N GLY A 170 9.39 -4.09 -10.62
CA GLY A 170 8.53 -5.26 -10.73
C GLY A 170 8.84 -6.18 -11.90
N PRO A 171 8.11 -7.31 -11.98
CA PRO A 171 6.89 -7.61 -11.22
C PRO A 171 7.12 -7.90 -9.73
N LEU A 172 6.18 -7.47 -8.87
CA LEU A 172 6.12 -7.97 -7.50
C LEU A 172 5.64 -9.42 -7.54
N THR A 173 6.58 -10.33 -7.31
CA THR A 173 6.35 -11.77 -7.38
C THR A 173 6.05 -12.30 -5.99
N VAL A 174 4.87 -12.86 -5.82
CA VAL A 174 4.44 -13.63 -4.66
C VAL A 174 4.25 -15.06 -5.16
N PRO A 175 5.15 -15.99 -4.82
CA PRO A 175 5.10 -17.35 -5.33
C PRO A 175 3.70 -17.95 -5.20
N THR A 176 3.23 -18.61 -6.26
CA THR A 176 1.88 -19.19 -6.42
C THR A 176 0.70 -18.20 -6.53
N LEU A 177 0.89 -16.90 -6.23
CA LEU A 177 -0.19 -15.92 -6.18
C LEU A 177 -0.09 -14.79 -7.21
N SER A 178 1.10 -14.48 -7.71
CA SER A 178 1.28 -13.47 -8.78
C SER A 178 2.22 -13.99 -9.89
N PRO A 179 2.18 -13.37 -11.09
CA PRO A 179 3.10 -13.70 -12.17
C PRO A 179 4.56 -13.50 -11.76
N CYS A 180 5.43 -14.40 -12.20
CA CYS A 180 6.88 -14.24 -12.03
C CYS A 180 7.52 -13.41 -13.15
N LEU A 181 8.83 -13.15 -13.04
CA LEU A 181 9.58 -12.45 -14.07
C LEU A 181 9.53 -13.17 -15.43
N ASN A 182 9.59 -14.50 -15.46
CA ASN A 182 9.45 -15.25 -16.73
C ASN A 182 8.06 -15.09 -17.36
N CYS A 183 6.99 -15.07 -16.56
CA CYS A 183 5.65 -14.78 -17.07
C CYS A 183 5.55 -13.35 -17.63
N TYR A 184 6.23 -12.40 -17.01
CA TYR A 184 6.34 -11.03 -17.52
C TYR A 184 7.12 -10.99 -18.83
N ASP A 185 8.23 -11.73 -18.92
CA ASP A 185 9.03 -11.85 -20.14
C ASP A 185 8.25 -12.47 -21.30
N GLU A 186 7.48 -13.53 -21.04
CA GLU A 186 6.59 -14.14 -22.04
C GLU A 186 5.53 -13.15 -22.53
N HIS A 187 4.95 -12.38 -21.62
CA HIS A 187 3.98 -11.34 -21.99
C HIS A 187 4.64 -10.27 -22.87
N ARG A 188 5.83 -9.79 -22.47
CA ARG A 188 6.59 -8.80 -23.23
C ARG A 188 7.05 -9.32 -24.59
N ASN A 189 7.41 -10.59 -24.69
CA ASN A 189 7.82 -11.22 -25.97
C ASN A 189 6.69 -11.18 -27.02
N ARG A 190 5.41 -11.16 -26.61
CA ARG A 190 4.28 -11.02 -27.55
C ARG A 190 4.25 -9.68 -28.25
N THR A 191 4.73 -8.61 -27.62
CA THR A 191 4.80 -7.26 -28.20
C THR A 191 6.20 -6.93 -28.71
N GLU A 192 7.24 -7.54 -28.15
CA GLU A 192 8.64 -7.33 -28.49
C GLU A 192 9.35 -8.68 -28.73
N PRO A 193 9.28 -9.25 -29.94
CA PRO A 193 9.82 -10.60 -30.24
C PRO A 193 11.34 -10.75 -30.07
N ARG A 194 12.07 -9.64 -29.95
CA ARG A 194 13.52 -9.61 -29.71
C ARG A 194 13.87 -9.69 -28.23
N TRP A 195 12.89 -9.57 -27.33
CA TRP A 195 13.09 -9.56 -25.90
C TRP A 195 13.94 -10.73 -25.39
N PRO A 196 13.70 -12.00 -25.80
CA PRO A 196 14.52 -13.12 -25.32
C PRO A 196 16.01 -13.02 -25.65
N ALA A 197 16.36 -12.36 -26.75
CA ALA A 197 17.77 -12.15 -27.11
C ALA A 197 18.41 -11.05 -26.24
N LEU A 198 17.66 -9.99 -25.94
CA LEU A 198 18.12 -8.91 -25.06
C LEU A 198 18.33 -9.43 -23.64
N THR A 199 17.37 -10.20 -23.12
CA THR A 199 17.46 -10.76 -21.77
C THR A 199 18.61 -11.74 -21.61
N ALA A 200 18.91 -12.53 -22.65
CA ALA A 200 20.06 -13.43 -22.64
C ALA A 200 21.42 -12.71 -22.79
N GLN A 201 21.45 -11.52 -23.41
CA GLN A 201 22.69 -10.76 -23.64
C GLN A 201 23.03 -9.81 -22.48
N PHE A 202 22.00 -9.22 -21.86
CA PHE A 202 22.16 -8.18 -20.85
C PHE A 202 21.84 -8.66 -19.44
N GLY A 203 21.26 -9.85 -19.29
CA GLY A 203 20.95 -10.52 -18.02
C GLY A 203 22.11 -11.25 -17.39
#